data_AF-A0A5M9GR11-F1
#
_entry.id   AF-A0A5M9GR11-F1
#
_cell.length_a   1.000
_cell.length_b   1.000
_cell.length_c   1.000
_cell.angle_alpha   90.00
_cell.angle_beta   90.00
_cell.angle_gamma   90.00
#
_symmetry.space_group_name_H-M   'P 1'
#
loop_
_entity.id
_entity.type
_entity.pdbx_description
1 polymer ?
#
loop_
_entity_poly.entity_id
_entity_poly.type
_entity_poly.pdbx_seq_one_letter_code
_entity_poly.pdbx_strand_id
1 'polypeptide(L)' 'METRRVKFKSKRAEKNVPFDKRKIKEIVEQIESGIPRREILSEYGMHESTLTNWMTRYGSKDYYAERS' A
#
# COMPACT_ATOMS: atom_id res chain seq x y z
N MET A 1 10.13 13.32 18.18
CA MET A 1 8.79 12.78 17.88
C MET A 1 8.90 11.26 17.82
N GLU A 2 8.50 10.57 18.88
CA GLU A 2 8.55 9.12 18.96
C GLU A 2 7.35 8.56 18.18
N THR A 3 7.60 8.15 16.93
CA THR A 3 6.57 7.49 16.13
C THR A 3 6.33 6.11 16.73
N ARG A 4 5.23 5.96 17.49
CA ARG A 4 4.78 4.65 17.97
C ARG A 4 4.56 3.76 16.75
N ARG A 5 5.55 2.94 16.40
CA ARG A 5 5.43 1.91 15.37
C ARG A 5 4.38 0.91 15.84
N VAL A 6 3.14 1.12 15.42
CA VAL A 6 2.09 0.11 15.54
C VAL A 6 2.59 -1.10 14.75
N LYS A 7 3.01 -2.15 15.45
CA LYS A 7 3.46 -3.41 14.84
C LYS A 7 2.24 -4.11 14.26
N PHE A 8 1.81 -3.73 13.06
CA PHE A 8 0.88 -4.54 12.27
C PHE A 8 1.58 -5.86 11.95
N LYS A 9 1.05 -6.98 12.47
CA LYS A 9 1.53 -8.31 12.11
C LYS A 9 1.09 -8.58 10.68
N SER A 10 2.01 -8.43 9.73
CA SER A 10 1.80 -8.82 8.32
C SER A 10 1.30 -10.27 8.23
N LYS A 11 0.24 -10.52 7.45
CA LYS A 11 -0.22 -11.89 7.13
C LYS A 11 0.70 -12.57 6.10
N ARG A 12 1.54 -11.80 5.41
CA ARG A 12 2.52 -12.33 4.44
C ARG A 12 3.49 -13.31 5.10
N ALA A 13 3.58 -14.52 4.53
CA ALA A 13 4.50 -15.57 4.96
C ALA A 13 5.97 -15.16 4.77
N GLU A 14 6.29 -14.49 3.66
CA GLU A 14 7.65 -14.11 3.28
C GLU A 14 7.93 -12.62 3.54
N LYS A 15 8.25 -12.30 4.80
CA LYS A 15 8.43 -10.91 5.24
C LYS A 15 9.72 -10.25 4.74
N ASN A 16 10.69 -11.05 4.30
CA ASN A 16 12.01 -10.59 3.87
C ASN A 16 12.16 -10.53 2.34
N VAL A 17 11.14 -10.98 1.59
CA VAL A 17 11.19 -10.96 0.12
C VAL A 17 10.70 -9.60 -0.36
N PRO A 18 11.45 -8.91 -1.25
CA PRO A 18 10.98 -7.67 -1.87
C PRO A 18 9.61 -7.84 -2.53
N PHE A 19 8.88 -6.75 -2.70
CA PHE A 19 7.67 -6.77 -3.52
C PHE A 19 8.09 -6.66 -4.99
N ASP A 20 7.70 -7.65 -5.79
CA ASP A 20 7.83 -7.56 -7.23
C ASP A 20 7.04 -6.39 -7.80
N LYS A 21 7.56 -5.77 -8.86
CA LYS A 21 6.88 -4.64 -9.53
C LYS A 21 5.47 -4.98 -9.98
N ARG A 22 5.23 -6.24 -10.39
CA ARG A 22 3.89 -6.73 -10.74
C ARG A 22 2.95 -6.68 -9.54
N LYS A 23 3.41 -7.16 -8.38
CA LYS A 23 2.64 -7.16 -7.14
C LYS A 23 2.32 -5.75 -6.66
N ILE A 24 3.24 -4.81 -6.82
CA ILE A 24 3.01 -3.39 -6.50
C ILE A 24 1.87 -2.83 -7.37
N LYS A 25 1.88 -3.11 -8.67
CA LYS A 25 0.82 -2.66 -9.58
C LYS A 25 -0.54 -3.27 -9.21
N GLU A 26 -0.59 -4.59 -8.97
CA GLU A 26 -1.82 -5.25 -8.52
C GLU A 26 -2.39 -4.63 -7.23
N ILE A 27 -1.53 -4.23 -6.29
CA ILE A 27 -1.95 -3.58 -5.04
C ILE A 27 -2.50 -2.18 -5.31
N VAL A 28 -1.89 -1.43 -6.23
CA VAL A 28 -2.35 -0.09 -6.61
C VAL A 28 -3.68 -0.18 -7.34
N GLU A 29 -3.83 -1.11 -8.30
CA GLU A 29 -5.08 -1.35 -9.03
C GLU A 29 -6.22 -1.74 -8.08
N GLN A 30 -5.94 -2.53 -7.04
CA GLN A 30 -6.92 -2.85 -6.00
C GLN A 30 -7.45 -1.60 -5.29
N ILE A 31 -6.57 -0.65 -4.98
CA ILE A 31 -6.95 0.61 -4.33
C ILE A 31 -7.75 1.49 -5.30
N GLU A 32 -7.37 1.52 -6.57
CA GLU A 32 -8.12 2.24 -7.61
C GLU A 32 -9.49 1.62 -7.88
N SER A 33 -9.61 0.29 -7.73
CA SER A 33 -10.89 -0.44 -7.77
C SER A 33 -11.78 -0.19 -6.53
N GLY A 34 -11.27 0.55 -5.54
CA GLY A 34 -12.03 0.98 -4.36
C GLY A 34 -11.70 0.23 -3.08
N ILE A 35 -10.69 -0.65 -3.06
CA ILE A 35 -10.27 -1.32 -1.82
C ILE A 35 -9.64 -0.28 -0.88
N PRO A 36 -10.11 -0.18 0.37
CA PRO A 36 -9.57 0.79 1.31
C PRO A 36 -8.12 0.46 1.66
N ARG A 37 -7.27 1.50 1.65
CA ARG A 37 -5.84 1.40 1.98
C ARG A 37 -5.57 0.65 3.29
N ARG A 38 -6.42 0.82 4.30
CA ARG A 38 -6.28 0.15 5.60
C ARG A 38 -6.28 -1.38 5.49
N GLU A 39 -7.08 -1.93 4.59
CA GLU A 39 -7.10 -3.37 4.35
C GLU A 39 -5.82 -3.86 3.70
N ILE A 40 -5.33 -3.15 2.68
CA ILE A 40 -4.03 -3.42 2.04
C ILE A 40 -2.89 -3.37 3.07
N LEU A 41 -2.87 -2.33 3.92
CA LEU A 41 -1.85 -2.19 4.97
C LEU A 41 -1.90 -3.34 5.97
N SER A 42 -3.09 -3.83 6.31
CA SER A 42 -3.27 -4.96 7.23
C SER A 42 -2.88 -6.30 6.57
N GLU A 43 -3.27 -6.51 5.31
CA GLU A 43 -3.02 -7.73 4.55
C GLU A 43 -1.53 -7.91 4.28
N TYR A 44 -0.90 -6.90 3.68
CA TYR A 44 0.51 -6.96 3.30
C TYR A 44 1.45 -6.56 4.43
N GLY A 45 0.93 -5.97 5.52
CA GLY A 45 1.69 -5.52 6.69
C GLY A 45 2.80 -4.55 6.34
N MET A 46 2.50 -3.58 5.48
CA MET A 46 3.42 -2.51 5.10
C MET A 46 3.04 -1.19 5.78
N HIS A 47 3.95 -0.23 5.70
CA HIS A 47 3.70 1.11 6.21
C HIS A 47 2.86 1.95 5.23
N GLU A 48 2.03 2.84 5.77
CA GLU A 48 1.21 3.77 4.99
C GLU A 48 2.05 4.68 4.08
N SER A 49 3.24 5.08 4.53
CA SER A 49 4.18 5.86 3.72
C SER A 49 4.66 5.09 2.50
N THR A 50 4.90 3.77 2.62
CA THR A 50 5.24 2.90 1.49
C THR A 50 4.11 2.87 0.47
N LEU A 51 2.87 2.68 0.94
CA LEU A 51 1.71 2.62 0.08
C LEU A 51 1.44 3.97 -0.62
N THR A 52 1.59 5.07 0.10
CA THR A 52 1.46 6.43 -0.47
C THR A 52 2.49 6.66 -1.57
N ASN A 53 3.75 6.28 -1.35
CA ASN A 53 4.80 6.41 -2.36
C ASN A 53 4.52 5.52 -3.59
N TRP A 54 3.90 4.35 -3.41
CA TRP A 54 3.46 3.52 -4.53
C TRP A 54 2.31 4.13 -5.32
N MET A 55 1.29 4.67 -4.65
CA MET A 55 0.20 5.39 -5.32
C MET A 55 0.74 6.58 -6.13
N THR A 56 1.76 7.29 -5.62
CA THR A 56 2.37 8.43 -6.35
C THR A 56 3.17 8.00 -7.58
N ARG A 57 3.82 6.82 -7.52
CA ARG A 57 4.68 6.34 -8.60
C ARG A 57 3.97 5.48 -9.64
N TYR A 58 2.94 4.75 -9.22
CA TYR A 58 2.27 3.73 -10.02
C TYR A 58 0.77 3.96 -10.17
N GLY A 59 0.15 4.79 -9.32
CA GLY A 59 -1.26 5.13 -9.43
C GLY A 59 -1.53 6.07 -10.60
N SER A 60 -2.76 6.02 -11.12
CA SER A 60 -3.21 6.91 -12.17
C SER A 60 -3.37 8.35 -11.65
N LYS A 61 -3.31 9.33 -12.57
CA LYS A 61 -3.62 10.73 -12.25
C LYS A 61 -5.09 10.91 -11.82
N ASP A 62 -5.97 10.04 -12.31
CA ASP A 62 -7.41 10.07 -12.03
C ASP A 62 -7.70 9.85 -10.54
N TYR A 63 -6.98 8.92 -9.92
CA TYR A 63 -7.08 8.65 -8.49
C TYR A 63 -6.82 9.90 -7.61
N TYR A 64 -5.98 10.82 -8.08
CA TYR A 64 -5.69 12.08 -7.38
C TYR A 64 -6.73 13.17 -7.67
N ALA A 65 -7.34 13.16 -8.85
CA ALA A 65 -8.32 14.15 -9.27
C ALA A 65 -9.63 14.02 -8.46
N GLU A 66 -10.04 12.79 -8.17
CA GLU A 66 -11.32 12.51 -7.49
C GLU A 66 -11.29 12.76 -5.97
N ARG A 67 -10.12 13.10 -5.42
CA ARG A 67 -9.92 13.43 -4.00
C ARG A 67 -9.64 14.92 -3.74
N SER A 68 -9.68 15.77 -4.77
CA SER A 68 -9.42 17.22 -4.66
C SER A 68 -10.68 18.04 -4.43
#